data_AF-A0A2A4NPE1-F1
#
_entry.id   AF-A0A2A4NPE1-F1
#
_cell.length_a   1.000
_cell.length_b   1.000
_cell.length_c   1.000
_cell.angle_alpha   90.00
_cell.angle_beta   90.00
_cell.angle_gamma   90.00
#
_symmetry.space_group_name_H-M   'P 1'
#
loop_
_entity.id
_entity.type
_entity.pdbx_description
1 polymer ?
#
loop_
_entity_poly.entity_id
_entity_poly.type
_entity_poly.pdbx_seq_one_letter_code
_entity_poly.pdbx_strand_id
1 'polypeptide(L)'
;MTNSLETEKATAAAWFRDLRDQIVAAFEGLEDSHASGPMSDAPAGRFEVSDTKRHADDGSDAGGGLMSVMRGGRVFEKVGVNISQVYGVLGDRAQAAMAARKGIPGMADDPRFWASGISLVA
;
A
#
# COMPACT_ATOMS: atom_id res chain seq x y z
N MET A 1 13.03 -25.70 -13.26
CA MET A 1 12.11 -24.84 -14.03
C MET A 1 11.39 -23.96 -13.02
N THR A 2 11.82 -22.72 -12.85
CA THR A 2 11.14 -21.74 -11.99
C THR A 2 9.86 -21.33 -12.70
N ASN A 3 8.70 -21.81 -12.23
CA ASN A 3 7.42 -21.23 -12.61
C ASN A 3 7.46 -19.76 -12.17
N SER A 4 7.55 -18.82 -13.11
CA SER A 4 7.56 -17.41 -12.74
C SER A 4 6.13 -17.02 -12.30
N LEU A 5 6.01 -16.52 -11.07
CA LEU A 5 4.73 -16.11 -10.47
C LEU A 5 4.26 -14.74 -11.00
N GLU A 6 4.61 -14.38 -12.23
CA GLU A 6 4.40 -13.03 -12.75
C GLU A 6 2.91 -12.71 -12.90
N THR A 7 2.10 -13.70 -13.29
CA THR A 7 0.64 -13.56 -13.36
C THR A 7 0.03 -13.33 -11.98
N GLU A 8 0.44 -14.10 -10.98
CA GLU A 8 -0.06 -13.99 -9.60
C GLU A 8 0.35 -12.66 -8.98
N LYS A 9 1.59 -12.21 -9.21
CA LYS A 9 2.09 -10.90 -8.76
C LYS A 9 1.27 -9.76 -9.39
N ALA A 10 1.09 -9.79 -10.71
CA ALA A 10 0.31 -8.78 -11.42
C ALA A 10 -1.15 -8.75 -10.96
N THR A 11 -1.75 -9.93 -10.78
CA THR A 11 -3.13 -10.08 -10.29
C THR A 11 -3.28 -9.49 -8.89
N ALA A 12 -2.38 -9.83 -7.96
CA ALA A 12 -2.41 -9.30 -6.60
C ALA A 12 -2.23 -7.77 -6.56
N ALA A 13 -1.28 -7.24 -7.31
CA ALA A 13 -1.03 -5.80 -7.37
C ALA A 13 -2.24 -5.03 -7.94
N ALA A 14 -2.85 -5.54 -9.01
CA ALA A 14 -4.06 -4.97 -9.58
C ALA A 14 -5.23 -5.00 -8.60
N TRP A 15 -5.39 -6.11 -7.88
CA TRP A 15 -6.44 -6.26 -6.86
C TRP A 15 -6.27 -5.27 -5.70
N PHE A 16 -5.06 -5.08 -5.16
CA PHE A 16 -4.84 -4.08 -4.11
C PHE A 16 -5.14 -2.66 -4.58
N ARG A 17 -4.83 -2.33 -5.84
CA ARG A 17 -5.15 -1.03 -6.43
C ARG A 17 -6.66 -0.81 -6.52
N ASP A 18 -7.39 -1.79 -7.05
CA ASP A 18 -8.85 -1.72 -7.14
C ASP A 18 -9.49 -1.59 -5.74
N LEU A 19 -9.02 -2.37 -4.77
CA LEU A 19 -9.50 -2.26 -3.38
C LEU A 19 -9.25 -0.87 -2.80
N ARG A 20 -8.07 -0.27 -3.04
CA ARG A 20 -7.79 1.12 -2.62
C ARG A 20 -8.75 2.11 -3.26
N ASP A 21 -9.05 1.96 -4.54
CA ASP A 21 -9.96 2.84 -5.26
C ASP A 21 -11.39 2.76 -4.69
N GLN A 22 -11.86 1.53 -4.40
CA GLN A 22 -13.15 1.31 -3.75
C GLN A 22 -13.23 1.94 -2.35
N ILE A 23 -12.18 1.75 -1.54
CA ILE A 23 -12.13 2.33 -0.18
C ILE A 23 -12.13 3.86 -0.25
N VAL A 24 -11.31 4.45 -1.13
CA VAL A 24 -11.24 5.91 -1.31
C VAL A 24 -12.60 6.46 -1.72
N ALA A 25 -13.27 5.84 -2.69
CA ALA A 25 -14.62 6.24 -3.10
C ALA A 25 -15.63 6.13 -1.94
N ALA A 26 -15.51 5.11 -1.09
CA ALA A 26 -16.39 4.96 0.07
C ALA A 26 -16.20 6.09 1.10
N PHE A 27 -14.95 6.46 1.42
CA PHE A 27 -14.66 7.58 2.32
C PHE A 27 -15.13 8.93 1.76
N GLU A 28 -14.90 9.19 0.47
CA GLU A 28 -15.40 10.41 -0.19
C GLU A 28 -16.93 10.45 -0.24
N GLY A 29 -17.58 9.30 -0.44
CA GLY A 29 -19.04 9.19 -0.36
C GLY A 29 -19.61 9.48 1.04
N LEU A 30 -18.90 9.07 2.10
CA LEU A 30 -19.26 9.43 3.48
C LEU A 30 -19.12 10.94 3.73
N GLU A 31 -18.06 11.56 3.24
CA GLU A 31 -17.87 13.02 3.29
C GLU A 31 -18.96 13.78 2.53
N ASP A 32 -19.39 13.26 1.38
CA ASP A 32 -20.42 13.88 0.54
C ASP A 32 -21.83 13.76 1.11
N SER A 33 -22.12 12.61 1.73
CA SER A 33 -23.44 12.35 2.31
C SER A 33 -23.69 13.04 3.65
N HIS A 34 -22.65 13.62 4.27
CA HIS A 34 -22.75 14.37 5.54
C HIS A 34 -23.36 15.77 5.34
N ALA A 35 -24.64 15.80 4.98
CA ALA A 35 -25.37 17.02 4.64
C ALA A 35 -25.94 17.79 5.85
N SER A 36 -25.92 17.20 7.05
CA SER A 36 -26.50 17.81 8.26
C SER A 36 -25.73 17.41 9.52
N GLY A 37 -25.70 18.30 10.50
CA GLY A 37 -25.05 18.08 11.79
C GLY A 37 -23.76 18.89 11.93
N PRO A 38 -22.96 18.63 12.97
CA PRO A 38 -21.69 19.33 13.15
C PRO A 38 -20.82 19.22 11.89
N MET A 39 -20.16 20.30 11.51
CA MET A 39 -19.23 20.35 10.37
C MET A 39 -19.86 20.16 8.97
N SER A 40 -21.19 20.09 8.83
CA SER A 40 -21.85 19.99 7.51
C SER A 40 -21.52 21.15 6.58
N ASP A 41 -21.21 22.31 7.15
CA ASP A 41 -20.95 23.57 6.42
C ASP A 41 -19.49 23.69 5.94
N ALA A 42 -18.58 22.86 6.48
CA ALA A 42 -17.20 22.80 5.99
C ALA A 42 -17.17 22.20 4.56
N PRO A 43 -16.06 22.20 3.81
CA PRO A 43 -15.96 21.46 2.53
C PRO A 43 -15.82 19.94 2.74
N ALA A 44 -16.37 19.12 1.83
CA ALA A 44 -16.24 17.66 1.90
C ALA A 44 -14.77 17.26 1.71
N GLY A 45 -14.28 16.35 2.54
CA GLY A 45 -12.92 15.82 2.44
C GLY A 45 -12.69 15.10 1.11
N ARG A 46 -11.48 15.25 0.56
CA ARG A 46 -11.02 14.57 -0.66
C ARG A 46 -9.63 14.00 -0.47
N PHE A 47 -9.33 12.89 -1.13
CA PHE A 47 -7.99 12.32 -1.10
C PHE A 47 -7.06 13.06 -2.06
N GLU A 48 -5.90 13.47 -1.55
CA GLU A 48 -4.73 13.74 -2.37
C GLU A 48 -4.01 12.43 -2.64
N VAL A 49 -3.71 12.17 -3.92
CA VAL A 49 -3.06 10.93 -4.37
C VAL A 49 -1.71 11.26 -4.96
N SER A 50 -0.67 10.56 -4.49
CA SER A 50 0.69 10.75 -4.99
C SER A 50 1.41 9.42 -5.15
N ASP A 51 2.21 9.31 -6.20
CA ASP A 51 3.12 8.19 -6.39
C ASP A 51 4.21 8.18 -5.32
N THR A 52 4.58 6.97 -4.90
CA THR A 52 5.74 6.72 -4.06
C THR A 52 6.69 5.80 -4.80
N LYS A 53 8.00 6.01 -4.61
CA LYS A 53 9.06 5.20 -5.21
C LYS A 53 10.00 4.70 -4.14
N ARG A 54 10.49 3.48 -4.32
CA ARG A 54 11.52 2.87 -3.50
C ARG A 54 12.74 2.61 -4.39
N HIS A 55 13.92 2.92 -3.86
CA HIS A 55 15.18 2.60 -4.49
C HIS A 55 15.92 1.57 -3.64
N ALA A 56 16.67 0.69 -4.28
CA ALA A 56 17.64 -0.16 -3.61
C ALA A 56 18.91 0.66 -3.24
N ASP A 57 19.81 0.05 -2.47
CA ASP A 57 21.03 0.71 -2.00
C ASP A 57 21.96 1.14 -3.16
N ASP A 58 21.89 0.45 -4.29
CA ASP A 58 22.61 0.78 -5.52
C ASP A 58 21.89 1.83 -6.40
N GLY A 59 20.75 2.35 -5.94
CA GLY A 59 19.93 3.32 -6.66
C GLY A 59 19.00 2.72 -7.71
N SER A 60 19.01 1.39 -7.91
CA SER A 60 18.08 0.73 -8.82
C SER A 60 16.63 0.78 -8.31
N ASP A 61 15.69 0.59 -9.23
CA ASP A 61 14.26 0.56 -8.92
C ASP A 61 13.92 -0.65 -8.01
N ALA A 62 13.22 -0.36 -6.91
CA ALA A 62 12.76 -1.35 -5.94
C ALA A 62 11.23 -1.30 -5.76
N GLY A 63 10.52 -0.75 -6.75
CA GLY A 63 9.08 -0.61 -6.78
C GLY A 63 8.59 0.67 -6.10
N GLY A 64 7.40 0.63 -5.54
CA GLY A 64 6.72 1.83 -5.06
C GLY A 64 5.27 1.57 -4.72
N GLY A 65 4.42 2.57 -4.95
CA GLY A 65 3.02 2.47 -4.60
C GLY A 65 2.28 3.80 -4.73
N LEU A 66 1.03 3.81 -4.30
CA LEU A 66 0.22 5.02 -4.22
C LEU A 66 -0.05 5.35 -2.76
N MET A 67 0.21 6.61 -2.40
CA MET A 67 -0.20 7.17 -1.14
C MET A 67 -1.48 7.98 -1.37
N SER A 68 -2.51 7.73 -0.56
CA SER A 68 -3.77 8.49 -0.61
C SER A 68 -4.04 9.06 0.77
N VAL A 69 -4.10 10.39 0.88
CA VAL A 69 -4.32 11.05 2.16
C VAL A 69 -5.46 12.04 2.06
N MET A 70 -6.45 11.92 2.95
CA MET A 70 -7.47 12.93 3.19
C MET A 70 -7.16 13.65 4.52
N ARG A 71 -7.35 14.97 4.57
CA ARG A 71 -7.15 15.78 5.78
C ARG A 71 -8.24 16.84 5.90
N GLY A 72 -8.67 17.10 7.12
CA GLY A 72 -9.64 18.16 7.39
C GLY A 72 -10.98 17.93 6.72
N GLY A 73 -11.41 16.67 6.63
CA GLY A 73 -12.75 16.33 6.18
C GLY A 73 -13.81 16.75 7.20
N ARG A 74 -15.06 16.81 6.76
CA ARG A 74 -16.23 17.07 7.61
C ARG A 74 -16.49 15.92 8.57
N VAL A 75 -16.20 14.69 8.14
CA VAL A 75 -16.45 13.45 8.89
C VAL A 75 -15.14 12.92 9.47
N PHE A 76 -14.07 12.91 8.68
CA PHE A 76 -12.78 12.37 9.10
C PHE A 76 -11.72 13.48 9.22
N GLU A 77 -11.09 13.57 10.39
CA GLU A 77 -9.97 14.50 10.59
C GLU A 77 -8.81 14.16 9.64
N LYS A 78 -8.49 12.86 9.51
CA LYS A 78 -7.42 12.39 8.64
C LYS A 78 -7.54 10.91 8.32
N VAL A 79 -7.42 10.56 7.03
CA VAL A 79 -7.42 9.17 6.55
C VAL A 79 -6.21 8.94 5.65
N GLY A 80 -5.60 7.76 5.77
CA GLY A 80 -4.56 7.26 4.87
C GLY A 80 -4.92 5.90 4.30
N VAL A 81 -4.93 5.76 2.97
CA VAL A 81 -5.16 4.50 2.25
C VAL A 81 -4.06 4.31 1.22
N ASN A 82 -3.11 3.42 1.53
CA ASN A 82 -1.87 3.30 0.78
C ASN A 82 -1.72 1.89 0.24
N ILE A 83 -1.26 1.76 -1.00
CA ILE A 83 -0.85 0.49 -1.58
C ILE A 83 0.64 0.52 -1.88
N SER A 84 1.28 -0.64 -1.84
CA SER A 84 2.64 -0.79 -2.34
C SER A 84 2.83 -2.09 -3.11
N GLN A 85 3.76 -2.05 -4.06
CA GLN A 85 4.36 -3.19 -4.72
C GLN A 85 5.86 -2.94 -4.72
N VAL A 86 6.61 -3.74 -3.97
CA VAL A 86 8.05 -3.57 -3.77
C VAL A 86 8.77 -4.90 -4.00
N TYR A 87 10.02 -4.80 -4.42
CA TYR A 87 10.88 -5.95 -4.69
C TYR A 87 12.33 -5.59 -4.44
N GLY A 88 13.18 -6.61 -4.33
CA GLY A 88 14.62 -6.43 -4.17
C GLY A 88 15.24 -7.62 -3.46
N VAL A 89 16.31 -7.34 -2.72
CA VAL A 89 17.03 -8.34 -1.92
C VAL A 89 16.89 -7.98 -0.44
N LEU A 90 16.56 -8.96 0.39
CA LEU A 90 16.50 -8.78 1.83
C LEU A 90 17.92 -8.63 2.40
N GLY A 91 18.16 -7.61 3.22
CA GLY A 91 19.42 -7.51 3.97
C GLY A 91 19.52 -8.54 5.10
N ASP A 92 20.73 -8.80 5.58
CA ASP A 92 21.06 -9.88 6.53
C ASP A 92 20.16 -9.90 7.78
N ARG A 93 19.88 -8.71 8.34
CA ARG A 93 18.99 -8.58 9.51
C ARG A 93 17.56 -9.03 9.21
N ALA A 94 17.04 -8.70 8.02
CA ALA A 94 15.71 -9.09 7.59
C ALA A 94 15.64 -10.60 7.29
N GLN A 95 16.68 -11.14 6.66
CA GLN A 95 16.81 -12.59 6.44
C GLN A 95 16.82 -13.36 7.77
N ALA A 96 17.64 -12.93 8.73
CA ALA A 96 17.70 -13.54 10.06
C ALA A 96 16.36 -13.49 10.80
N ALA A 97 15.66 -12.34 10.74
CA ALA A 97 14.34 -12.19 11.35
C ALA A 97 13.27 -13.08 10.70
N MET A 98 13.32 -13.26 9.38
CA MET A 98 12.38 -14.09 8.63
C MET A 98 12.65 -15.59 8.81
N ALA A 99 13.93 -15.99 8.81
CA ALA A 99 14.35 -17.36 9.09
C ALA A 99 13.91 -17.81 10.50
N ALA A 100 14.09 -16.94 11.50
CA ALA A 100 13.71 -17.22 12.89
C ALA A 100 12.18 -17.35 13.10
N ARG A 101 11.37 -16.66 12.30
CA ARG A 101 9.89 -16.64 12.48
C ARG A 101 9.16 -17.70 11.67
N LYS A 102 9.69 -18.11 10.52
CA LYS A 102 8.93 -18.92 9.55
C LYS A 102 9.69 -20.09 8.94
N GLY A 103 10.98 -20.29 9.26
CA GLY A 103 11.77 -21.40 8.72
C GLY A 103 11.65 -21.52 7.20
N ILE A 104 11.75 -20.40 6.48
CA ILE A 104 11.53 -20.34 5.03
C ILE A 104 12.72 -21.02 4.33
N PRO A 105 12.54 -22.22 3.75
CA PRO A 105 13.65 -22.94 3.12
C PRO A 105 14.19 -22.16 1.92
N GLY A 106 15.51 -22.10 1.75
CA GLY A 106 16.17 -21.47 0.60
C GLY A 106 16.32 -19.94 0.66
N MET A 107 15.88 -19.28 1.74
CA MET A 107 16.01 -17.81 1.87
C MET A 107 17.47 -17.34 1.98
N ALA A 108 18.35 -18.14 2.59
CA ALA A 108 19.78 -17.84 2.65
C ALA A 108 20.46 -17.95 1.28
N ASP A 109 19.94 -18.82 0.40
CA ASP A 109 20.49 -19.07 -0.93
C ASP A 109 19.91 -18.11 -1.98
N ASP A 110 18.66 -17.68 -1.81
CA ASP A 110 17.98 -16.69 -2.65
C ASP A 110 17.20 -15.67 -1.79
N PRO A 111 17.85 -14.56 -1.40
CA PRO A 111 17.23 -13.53 -0.56
C PRO A 111 16.35 -12.55 -1.35
N ARG A 112 16.07 -12.84 -2.63
CA ARG A 112 15.16 -12.00 -3.43
C ARG A 112 13.74 -12.07 -2.89
N PHE A 113 13.05 -10.95 -2.90
CA PHE A 113 11.66 -10.88 -2.48
C PHE A 113 10.83 -10.03 -3.43
N TRP A 114 9.54 -10.29 -3.40
CA TRP A 114 8.49 -9.43 -3.93
C TRP A 114 7.37 -9.38 -2.91
N ALA A 115 6.79 -8.20 -2.71
CA ALA A 115 5.64 -8.02 -1.82
C ALA A 115 4.70 -6.96 -2.40
N SER A 116 3.40 -7.21 -2.30
CA SER A 116 2.38 -6.20 -2.53
C SER A 116 1.36 -6.21 -1.40
N GLY A 117 0.79 -5.05 -1.10
CA GLY A 117 -0.16 -4.92 0.00
C GLY A 117 -0.83 -3.56 0.06
N ILE A 118 -1.82 -3.48 0.94
CA ILE A 118 -2.56 -2.28 1.28
C ILE A 118 -2.44 -2.00 2.78
N SER A 119 -2.45 -0.72 3.16
CA SER A 119 -2.48 -0.25 4.55
C SER A 119 -3.51 0.86 4.68
N LEU A 120 -4.29 0.82 5.76
CA LEU A 120 -5.36 1.78 6.05
C LEU A 120 -5.29 2.24 7.49
N VAL A 121 -5.45 3.55 7.68
CA VAL A 121 -5.65 4.21 8.98
C VAL A 121 -6.67 5.33 8.77
N ALA A 122 -7.72 5.38 9.60
CA ALA A 122 -8.79 6.38 9.54
C ALA A 122 -9.13 6.87 10.95
#